data_AF-A0A2S6H1P0-F1
#
_entry.id   AF-A0A2S6H1P0-F1
#
_cell.length_a   1.000
_cell.length_b   1.000
_cell.length_c   1.000
_cell.angle_alpha   90.00
_cell.angle_beta   90.00
_cell.angle_gamma   90.00
#
_symmetry.space_group_name_H-M   'P 1'
#
loop_
_entity.id
_entity.type
_entity.pdbx_description
1 polymer ?
#
loop_
_entity_poly.entity_id
_entity_poly.type
_entity_poly.pdbx_seq_one_letter_code
_entity_poly.pdbx_strand_id
1 'polypeptide(L)'
;MHDAGSAGVSGHLARFRQAFYQSLSKRGDALFELVDAMLCADGPVRSLPELSLVGEHRRGHGSLYAGLAHGRVDVDRLRCALAACPLPRAADGRLVLAVDVTCWLRPEAHTSPERILCYTYGRGKDTHIMVPGWPYSIVVALETGRGSWTAPLDAVRLAPGDDAATVTARQVRQVVTRLIEAGHWQPGDPAIMLVADAGYDGPRLAFLLQDLPVVVLVRMRSDRVLRRPAPAHLPGTLGRPRRHGDEFVFGDPATWSEPEVTTRTETRLYGPALARAWNRLHPRLTHRTAWANHFGKLPVIEGTVIRLEVDRLPSGAIPKPVWLWHSATDLDATRVDLLWQAFLRRFDIEHTFRMLKQTLGWTTPKLRTPDQADRWTWLILTAYTQLRLARDLATDLRRPWEKTARPGRLTPARVRRGFRHLHATIDTPASAPKPTRPGPGRPTGQPNQRPAPRHDVHTATSADTHKTRNSKTQSNTPRPRRTG
;
A
#
# COMPACT_ATOMS: atom_id res chain seq x y z
N MET A 1 -4.85 -39.76 -8.94
CA MET A 1 -5.39 -38.88 -7.86
C MET A 1 -4.86 -37.44 -8.06
N HIS A 2 -4.95 -36.93 -9.29
CA HIS A 2 -4.53 -35.57 -9.68
C HIS A 2 -5.74 -34.64 -9.76
N ASP A 3 -5.54 -33.37 -9.38
CA ASP A 3 -6.15 -32.18 -9.99
C ASP A 3 -7.56 -31.68 -9.61
N ALA A 4 -8.05 -31.93 -8.39
CA ALA A 4 -9.12 -31.06 -7.86
C ALA A 4 -8.60 -29.64 -7.55
N GLY A 5 -7.37 -29.53 -7.01
CA GLY A 5 -6.75 -28.24 -6.67
C GLY A 5 -6.26 -27.43 -7.87
N SER A 6 -5.61 -28.09 -8.84
CA SER A 6 -5.11 -27.46 -10.08
C SER A 6 -6.26 -26.91 -10.95
N ALA A 7 -7.35 -27.66 -11.09
CA ALA A 7 -8.56 -27.21 -11.80
C ALA A 7 -9.18 -25.97 -11.15
N GLY A 8 -9.23 -25.93 -9.80
CA GLY A 8 -9.72 -24.77 -9.05
C GLY A 8 -8.84 -23.52 -9.23
N VAL A 9 -7.51 -23.65 -9.18
CA VAL A 9 -6.56 -22.54 -9.36
C VAL A 9 -6.59 -22.01 -10.80
N SER A 10 -6.61 -22.90 -11.80
CA SER A 10 -6.78 -22.54 -13.20
C SER A 10 -8.11 -21.79 -13.44
N GLY A 11 -9.20 -22.26 -12.82
CA GLY A 11 -10.51 -21.60 -12.86
C GLY A 11 -10.50 -20.19 -12.27
N HIS A 12 -9.77 -19.94 -11.19
CA HIS A 12 -9.64 -18.59 -10.61
C HIS A 12 -8.90 -17.63 -11.54
N LEU A 13 -7.78 -18.06 -12.14
CA LEU A 13 -7.02 -17.24 -13.08
C LEU A 13 -7.85 -16.91 -14.33
N ALA A 14 -8.52 -17.90 -14.93
CA ALA A 14 -9.36 -17.70 -16.09
C ALA A 14 -10.53 -16.74 -15.81
N ARG A 15 -11.22 -16.92 -14.67
CA ARG A 15 -12.31 -16.04 -14.24
C ARG A 15 -11.84 -14.61 -14.02
N PHE A 16 -10.68 -14.43 -13.38
CA PHE A 16 -10.11 -13.10 -13.17
C PHE A 16 -9.71 -12.43 -14.48
N ARG A 17 -9.09 -13.16 -15.42
CA ARG A 17 -8.77 -12.65 -16.77
C ARG A 17 -10.02 -12.16 -17.51
N GLN A 18 -11.11 -12.93 -17.44
CA GLN A 18 -12.37 -12.53 -18.05
C GLN A 18 -12.97 -11.28 -17.39
N ALA A 19 -13.00 -11.23 -16.05
CA ALA A 19 -13.49 -10.07 -15.31
C ALA A 19 -12.64 -8.81 -15.59
N PHE A 20 -11.32 -8.96 -15.70
CA PHE A 20 -10.41 -7.90 -16.11
C PHE A 20 -10.76 -7.40 -17.51
N TYR A 21 -10.87 -8.28 -18.51
CA TYR A 21 -11.22 -7.87 -19.88
C TYR A 21 -12.56 -7.13 -19.94
N GLN A 22 -13.57 -7.61 -19.22
CA GLN A 22 -14.87 -6.96 -19.13
C GLN A 22 -14.83 -5.59 -18.43
N SER A 23 -13.77 -5.31 -17.67
CA SER A 23 -13.52 -4.00 -17.07
C SER A 23 -12.87 -3.02 -18.06
N LEU A 24 -12.55 -3.43 -19.29
CA LEU A 24 -11.89 -2.60 -20.29
C LEU A 24 -12.87 -2.08 -21.35
N SER A 25 -13.51 -0.95 -21.08
CA SER A 25 -14.59 -0.41 -21.95
C SER A 25 -14.09 0.33 -23.20
N LYS A 26 -12.81 0.71 -23.27
CA LYS A 26 -12.23 1.37 -24.46
C LYS A 26 -10.77 0.97 -24.65
N ARG A 27 -10.42 0.63 -25.90
CA ARG A 27 -9.10 0.07 -26.28
C ARG A 27 -8.75 -1.20 -25.49
N GLY A 28 -9.76 -2.01 -25.17
CA GLY A 28 -9.61 -3.13 -24.23
C GLY A 28 -8.59 -4.16 -24.67
N ASP A 29 -8.61 -4.59 -25.93
CA ASP A 29 -7.62 -5.56 -26.41
C ASP A 29 -6.17 -5.08 -26.23
N ALA A 30 -5.89 -3.80 -26.51
CA ALA A 30 -4.54 -3.25 -26.38
C ALA A 30 -4.10 -3.16 -24.90
N LEU A 31 -5.02 -2.81 -24.00
CA LEU A 31 -4.75 -2.78 -22.56
C LEU A 31 -4.57 -4.19 -21.99
N PHE A 32 -5.36 -5.15 -22.46
CA PHE A 32 -5.28 -6.55 -22.05
C PHE A 32 -3.97 -7.19 -22.50
N GLU A 33 -3.65 -7.06 -23.78
CA GLU A 33 -2.40 -7.55 -24.36
C GLU A 33 -1.16 -6.88 -23.75
N LEU A 34 -1.27 -5.63 -23.32
CA LEU A 34 -0.20 -4.97 -22.58
C LEU A 34 0.09 -5.63 -21.23
N VAL A 35 -0.94 -6.16 -20.55
CA VAL A 35 -0.76 -6.98 -19.35
C VAL A 35 -0.12 -8.32 -19.69
N ASP A 36 -0.58 -9.01 -20.73
CA ASP A 36 0.00 -10.29 -21.15
C ASP A 36 1.48 -10.14 -21.54
N ALA A 37 1.85 -9.10 -22.28
CA ALA A 37 3.25 -8.81 -22.60
C ALA A 37 4.09 -8.48 -21.36
N MET A 38 3.54 -7.73 -20.40
CA MET A 38 4.21 -7.44 -19.14
C MET A 38 4.52 -8.73 -18.35
N LEU A 39 3.59 -9.69 -18.37
CA LEU A 39 3.71 -10.99 -17.73
C LEU A 39 4.70 -11.92 -18.45
N CYS A 40 4.74 -11.87 -19.78
CA CYS A 40 5.52 -12.79 -20.61
C CYS A 40 6.91 -12.26 -21.03
N ALA A 41 7.26 -11.01 -20.75
CA ALA A 41 8.58 -10.48 -21.11
C ALA A 41 9.73 -11.19 -20.36
N ASP A 42 10.82 -11.52 -21.07
CA ASP A 42 11.92 -12.38 -20.60
C ASP A 42 12.76 -11.79 -19.44
N GLY A 43 12.57 -10.51 -19.13
CA GLY A 43 13.20 -9.82 -18.02
C GLY A 43 12.36 -8.68 -17.45
N PRO A 44 12.92 -7.89 -16.51
CA PRO A 44 12.29 -6.69 -16.00
C PRO A 44 11.82 -5.74 -17.10
N VAL A 45 10.64 -5.15 -16.93
CA VAL A 45 10.10 -4.15 -17.85
C VAL A 45 10.87 -2.83 -17.68
N ARG A 46 11.79 -2.57 -18.61
CA ARG A 46 12.66 -1.38 -18.64
C ARG A 46 12.25 -0.34 -19.68
N SER A 47 11.40 -0.73 -20.62
CA SER A 47 10.94 0.13 -21.70
C SER A 47 9.49 -0.22 -22.03
N LEU A 48 8.65 0.80 -22.03
CA LEU A 48 7.24 0.65 -22.39
C LEU A 48 7.06 0.21 -23.87
N PRO A 49 7.71 0.84 -24.87
CA PRO A 49 7.54 0.42 -26.26
C PRO A 49 8.11 -0.98 -26.56
N GLU A 50 9.13 -1.45 -25.83
CA GLU A 50 9.65 -2.82 -26.00
C GLU A 50 8.59 -3.89 -25.66
N LEU A 51 7.60 -3.58 -24.83
CA LEU A 51 6.48 -4.50 -24.59
C LEU A 51 5.66 -4.78 -25.85
N SER A 52 5.70 -3.90 -26.86
CA SER A 52 5.03 -4.16 -28.15
C SER A 52 5.79 -5.14 -29.05
N LEU A 53 7.03 -5.51 -28.69
CA LEU A 53 7.83 -6.53 -29.39
C LEU A 53 7.63 -7.93 -28.78
N VAL A 54 6.99 -8.00 -27.61
CA VAL A 54 6.65 -9.24 -26.93
C VAL A 54 5.49 -9.88 -27.69
N GLY A 55 5.59 -11.17 -28.03
CA GLY A 55 4.66 -11.85 -28.95
C GLY A 55 3.19 -11.81 -28.50
N GLU A 56 2.96 -11.71 -27.19
CA GLU A 56 1.65 -11.62 -26.58
C GLU A 56 0.99 -10.24 -26.78
N HIS A 57 1.76 -9.21 -27.16
CA HIS A 57 1.22 -7.92 -27.60
C HIS A 57 1.14 -7.84 -29.13
N ARG A 58 0.03 -8.34 -29.67
CA ARG A 58 -0.21 -8.53 -31.12
C ARG A 58 -0.48 -7.24 -31.91
N ARG A 59 -0.42 -6.08 -31.26
CA ARG A 59 -0.66 -4.75 -31.85
C ARG A 59 0.62 -3.92 -31.88
N GLY A 60 0.74 -2.98 -32.81
CA GLY A 60 1.92 -2.11 -32.88
C GLY A 60 2.05 -1.13 -31.70
N HIS A 61 3.26 -0.60 -31.48
CA HIS A 61 3.58 0.32 -30.36
C HIS A 61 2.65 1.55 -30.27
N GLY A 62 2.12 2.05 -31.39
CA GLY A 62 1.14 3.15 -31.39
C GLY A 62 -0.17 2.79 -30.67
N SER A 63 -0.62 1.53 -30.78
CA SER A 63 -1.81 1.03 -30.07
C SER A 63 -1.59 0.95 -28.58
N LEU A 64 -0.36 0.61 -28.15
CA LEU A 64 0.03 0.59 -26.75
C LEU A 64 -0.11 1.99 -26.14
N TYR A 65 0.51 3.00 -26.75
CA TYR A 65 0.40 4.39 -26.29
C TYR A 65 -1.04 4.91 -26.37
N ALA A 66 -1.79 4.55 -27.42
CA ALA A 66 -3.20 4.91 -27.54
C ALA A 66 -4.07 4.24 -26.47
N GLY A 67 -3.73 3.01 -26.05
CA GLY A 67 -4.36 2.32 -24.93
C GLY A 67 -4.17 3.10 -23.63
N LEU A 68 -2.94 3.46 -23.30
CA LEU A 68 -2.67 4.24 -22.09
C LEU A 68 -3.20 5.68 -22.15
N ALA A 69 -3.20 6.32 -23.32
CA ALA A 69 -3.67 7.70 -23.47
C ALA A 69 -5.20 7.79 -23.56
N HIS A 70 -5.86 6.87 -24.27
CA HIS A 70 -7.28 6.99 -24.64
C HIS A 70 -8.13 5.76 -24.28
N GLY A 71 -7.54 4.72 -23.67
CA GLY A 71 -8.29 3.59 -23.14
C GLY A 71 -9.04 3.94 -21.86
N ARG A 72 -10.01 3.09 -21.51
CA ARG A 72 -10.83 3.22 -20.30
C ARG A 72 -10.85 1.90 -19.55
N VAL A 73 -10.56 2.00 -18.26
CA VAL A 73 -10.67 0.91 -17.28
C VAL A 73 -11.80 1.30 -16.34
N ASP A 74 -12.82 0.47 -16.24
CA ASP A 74 -13.82 0.52 -15.18
C ASP A 74 -13.15 0.04 -13.89
N VAL A 75 -12.67 1.01 -13.11
CA VAL A 75 -11.89 0.76 -11.91
C VAL A 75 -12.73 0.12 -10.81
N ASP A 76 -14.01 0.47 -10.69
CA ASP A 76 -14.87 -0.10 -9.65
C ASP A 76 -15.20 -1.55 -9.96
N ARG A 77 -15.47 -1.90 -11.23
CA ARG A 77 -15.59 -3.30 -11.64
C ARG A 77 -14.30 -4.10 -11.39
N LEU A 78 -13.14 -3.52 -11.69
CA LEU A 78 -11.86 -4.17 -11.46
C LEU A 78 -11.59 -4.38 -9.97
N ARG A 79 -11.94 -3.42 -9.10
CA ARG A 79 -11.85 -3.56 -7.64
C ARG A 79 -12.72 -4.70 -7.13
N CYS A 80 -13.95 -4.84 -7.63
CA CYS A 80 -14.80 -5.98 -7.30
C CYS A 80 -14.18 -7.30 -7.77
N ALA A 81 -13.57 -7.33 -8.97
CA ALA A 81 -12.88 -8.53 -9.47
C ALA A 81 -11.66 -8.91 -8.60
N LEU A 82 -10.88 -7.94 -8.12
CA LEU A 82 -9.78 -8.16 -7.18
C LEU A 82 -10.29 -8.67 -5.83
N ALA A 83 -11.34 -8.06 -5.30
CA ALA A 83 -11.95 -8.44 -4.02
C ALA A 83 -12.63 -9.80 -4.06
N ALA A 84 -13.07 -10.29 -5.24
CA ALA A 84 -13.67 -11.61 -5.41
C ALA A 84 -12.65 -12.75 -5.60
N CYS A 85 -11.36 -12.43 -5.74
CA CYS A 85 -10.31 -13.45 -5.80
C CYS A 85 -10.17 -14.16 -4.45
N PRO A 86 -9.76 -15.43 -4.39
CA PRO A 86 -9.39 -16.04 -3.12
C PRO A 86 -8.34 -15.18 -2.41
N LEU A 87 -8.47 -14.97 -1.10
CA LEU A 87 -7.57 -14.12 -0.31
C LEU A 87 -6.85 -14.91 0.78
N PRO A 88 -5.60 -14.55 1.12
CA PRO A 88 -4.90 -15.18 2.22
C PRO A 88 -5.54 -14.80 3.57
N ARG A 89 -5.43 -15.70 4.54
CA ARG A 89 -5.91 -15.50 5.92
C ARG A 89 -4.77 -15.73 6.92
N ALA A 90 -4.88 -15.04 8.06
CA ALA A 90 -4.06 -15.27 9.23
C ALA A 90 -4.30 -16.66 9.83
N ALA A 91 -3.44 -17.08 10.78
CA ALA A 91 -3.53 -18.39 11.41
C ALA A 91 -4.86 -18.61 12.14
N ASP A 92 -5.50 -17.53 12.58
CA ASP A 92 -6.81 -17.49 13.22
C ASP A 92 -7.98 -17.29 12.23
N GLY A 93 -7.74 -17.45 10.92
CA GLY A 93 -8.75 -17.30 9.87
C GLY A 93 -9.08 -15.85 9.48
N ARG A 94 -8.48 -14.86 10.15
CA ARG A 94 -8.74 -13.43 9.92
C ARG A 94 -8.16 -12.93 8.60
N LEU A 95 -8.81 -11.95 7.97
CA LEU A 95 -8.17 -11.12 6.96
C LEU A 95 -7.27 -10.06 7.60
N VAL A 96 -6.02 -10.01 7.20
CA VAL A 96 -5.08 -8.97 7.61
C VAL A 96 -4.74 -8.11 6.40
N LEU A 97 -5.07 -6.83 6.47
CA LEU A 97 -4.81 -5.84 5.43
C LEU A 97 -3.62 -4.98 5.83
N ALA A 98 -2.77 -4.62 4.89
CA ALA A 98 -1.78 -3.56 5.04
C ALA A 98 -2.11 -2.40 4.11
N VAL A 99 -1.86 -1.19 4.59
CA VAL A 99 -1.89 0.03 3.79
C VAL A 99 -0.54 0.72 3.86
N ASP A 100 -0.03 1.13 2.71
CA ASP A 100 1.20 1.90 2.62
C ASP A 100 1.24 2.76 1.35
N VAL A 101 2.03 3.83 1.40
CA VAL A 101 2.20 4.78 0.29
C VAL A 101 3.51 4.51 -0.42
N THR A 102 3.44 4.42 -1.75
CA THR A 102 4.62 4.30 -2.60
C THR A 102 4.59 5.33 -3.72
N CYS A 103 5.76 5.87 -4.05
CA CYS A 103 5.85 7.05 -4.92
C CYS A 103 6.36 6.73 -6.32
N TRP A 104 5.72 7.32 -7.33
CA TRP A 104 6.21 7.46 -8.70
C TRP A 104 6.90 8.82 -8.85
N LEU A 105 8.20 8.85 -8.58
CA LEU A 105 9.01 10.08 -8.60
C LEU A 105 9.21 10.60 -10.02
N ARG A 106 8.99 11.90 -10.22
CA ARG A 106 9.14 12.61 -11.50
C ARG A 106 9.66 14.04 -11.30
N PRO A 107 10.93 14.20 -10.88
CA PRO A 107 11.53 15.51 -10.61
C PRO A 107 11.48 16.46 -11.81
N GLU A 108 11.82 15.96 -13.00
CA GLU A 108 11.98 16.76 -14.22
C GLU A 108 10.72 16.84 -15.10
N ALA A 109 9.61 16.21 -14.70
CA ALA A 109 8.39 16.16 -15.51
C ALA A 109 7.53 17.42 -15.37
N HIS A 110 8.08 18.58 -15.75
CA HIS A 110 7.40 19.88 -15.62
C HIS A 110 6.07 19.97 -16.38
N THR A 111 5.84 19.11 -17.36
CA THR A 111 4.60 19.07 -18.17
C THR A 111 3.56 18.08 -17.65
N SER A 112 3.77 17.58 -16.43
CA SER A 112 2.83 16.71 -15.76
C SER A 112 2.13 17.43 -14.61
N PRO A 113 0.79 17.43 -14.60
CA PRO A 113 0.02 18.05 -13.52
C PRO A 113 0.04 17.18 -12.25
N GLU A 114 -0.47 17.77 -11.17
CA GLU A 114 -0.75 17.09 -9.88
C GLU A 114 0.47 16.39 -9.25
N ARG A 115 1.69 16.84 -9.57
CA ARG A 115 2.89 16.36 -8.88
C ARG A 115 2.94 17.00 -7.50
N ILE A 116 3.11 16.17 -6.47
CA ILE A 116 3.29 16.64 -5.10
C ILE A 116 4.68 16.26 -4.58
N LEU A 117 5.12 16.89 -3.48
CA LEU A 117 6.37 16.53 -2.82
C LEU A 117 6.26 15.17 -2.13
N CYS A 118 6.91 14.16 -2.73
CA CYS A 118 7.02 12.83 -2.18
C CYS A 118 8.24 12.73 -1.28
N TYR A 119 8.06 12.15 -0.10
CA TYR A 119 9.14 11.88 0.82
C TYR A 119 10.00 10.70 0.32
N THR A 120 11.32 10.90 0.26
CA THR A 120 12.28 9.87 -0.10
C THR A 120 13.49 9.92 0.85
N TYR A 121 14.05 8.74 1.15
CA TYR A 121 15.31 8.64 1.87
C TYR A 121 16.48 8.83 0.91
N GLY A 122 17.33 9.83 1.16
CA GLY A 122 18.60 9.97 0.44
C GLY A 122 19.55 8.81 0.68
N ARG A 123 20.58 8.65 -0.16
CA ARG A 123 21.65 7.65 0.05
C ARG A 123 22.61 8.02 1.20
N GLY A 124 22.50 9.22 1.78
CA GLY A 124 23.23 9.65 2.99
C GLY A 124 22.42 9.39 4.27
N LYS A 125 23.09 9.39 5.43
CA LYS A 125 22.41 9.24 6.74
C LYS A 125 21.34 10.33 6.91
N ASP A 126 20.11 9.90 7.16
CA ASP A 126 18.99 10.69 7.68
C ASP A 126 18.66 12.00 6.95
N THR A 127 18.99 12.10 5.65
CA THR A 127 18.59 13.27 4.85
C THR A 127 17.27 12.98 4.14
N HIS A 128 16.20 13.61 4.62
CA HIS A 128 14.89 13.58 3.97
C HIS A 128 14.92 14.45 2.72
N ILE A 129 14.71 13.84 1.55
CA ILE A 129 14.65 14.54 0.28
C ILE A 129 13.20 14.55 -0.18
N MET A 130 12.66 15.73 -0.45
CA MET A 130 11.35 15.90 -1.04
C MET A 130 11.50 15.95 -2.57
N VAL A 131 10.95 14.95 -3.26
CA VAL A 131 11.07 14.82 -4.71
C VAL A 131 9.68 14.90 -5.34
N PRO A 132 9.44 15.76 -6.34
CA PRO A 132 8.16 15.83 -7.03
C PRO A 132 7.75 14.47 -7.63
N GLY A 133 6.50 14.06 -7.45
CA GLY A 133 6.00 12.80 -8.00
C GLY A 133 4.51 12.59 -7.76
N TRP A 134 4.04 11.38 -8.05
CA TRP A 134 2.69 10.92 -7.72
C TRP A 134 2.77 9.81 -6.66
N PRO A 135 2.34 10.07 -5.41
CA PRO A 135 2.22 9.05 -4.39
C PRO A 135 0.92 8.27 -4.57
N TYR A 136 1.00 6.96 -4.38
CA TYR A 136 -0.12 6.03 -4.44
C TYR A 136 -0.23 5.29 -3.11
N SER A 137 -1.39 5.41 -2.47
CA SER A 137 -1.81 4.57 -1.34
C SER A 137 -2.31 3.23 -1.88
N ILE A 138 -1.70 2.14 -1.47
CA ILE A 138 -2.06 0.78 -1.90
C ILE A 138 -2.50 -0.04 -0.69
N VAL A 139 -3.65 -0.70 -0.81
CA VAL A 139 -4.16 -1.65 0.18
C VAL A 139 -3.96 -3.06 -0.34
N VAL A 140 -3.37 -3.92 0.49
CA VAL A 140 -3.13 -5.34 0.17
C VAL A 140 -3.61 -6.24 1.30
N ALA A 141 -4.06 -7.45 0.99
CA ALA A 141 -4.19 -8.53 1.98
C ALA A 141 -2.85 -9.28 2.15
N LEU A 142 -2.50 -9.58 3.40
CA LEU A 142 -1.23 -10.21 3.79
C LEU A 142 -1.37 -11.73 3.92
N GLU A 143 -0.31 -12.45 3.56
CA GLU A 143 -0.20 -13.92 3.71
C GLU A 143 0.62 -14.30 4.95
N THR A 144 0.19 -15.37 5.62
CA THR A 144 0.94 -16.00 6.70
C THR A 144 2.19 -16.71 6.21
N GLY A 145 3.14 -16.89 7.12
CA GLY A 145 4.36 -17.64 6.86
C GLY A 145 5.39 -16.86 6.05
N ARG A 146 6.32 -17.58 5.43
CA ARG A 146 7.48 -16.99 4.75
C ARG A 146 7.19 -16.90 3.26
N GLY A 147 6.71 -15.74 2.81
CA GLY A 147 6.44 -15.46 1.40
C GLY A 147 6.58 -13.98 1.09
N SER A 148 6.91 -13.66 -0.16
CA SER A 148 6.97 -12.28 -0.68
C SER A 148 5.69 -11.89 -1.43
N TRP A 149 4.58 -12.55 -1.09
CA TRP A 149 3.30 -12.39 -1.74
C TRP A 149 2.37 -11.55 -0.88
N THR A 150 1.62 -10.68 -1.54
CA THR A 150 0.43 -10.04 -0.99
C THR A 150 -0.69 -10.15 -2.02
N ALA A 151 -1.91 -9.75 -1.67
CA ALA A 151 -3.02 -9.63 -2.61
C ALA A 151 -3.45 -8.16 -2.69
N PRO A 152 -3.05 -7.41 -3.72
CA PRO A 152 -3.49 -6.03 -3.91
C PRO A 152 -5.01 -5.95 -4.11
N LEU A 153 -5.65 -5.03 -3.40
CA LEU A 153 -7.11 -4.84 -3.40
C LEU A 153 -7.50 -3.47 -3.95
N ASP A 154 -6.68 -2.44 -3.72
CA ASP A 154 -6.97 -1.09 -4.20
C ASP A 154 -5.70 -0.24 -4.33
N ALA A 155 -5.74 0.75 -5.22
CA ALA A 155 -4.76 1.81 -5.32
C ALA A 155 -5.46 3.17 -5.52
N VAL A 156 -5.03 4.16 -4.74
CA VAL A 156 -5.53 5.54 -4.80
C VAL A 156 -4.33 6.47 -4.89
N ARG A 157 -4.27 7.27 -5.95
CA ARG A 157 -3.30 8.36 -6.07
C ARG A 157 -3.70 9.48 -5.11
N LEU A 158 -2.76 9.98 -4.32
CA LEU A 158 -3.00 11.14 -3.46
C LEU A 158 -2.85 12.41 -4.31
N ALA A 159 -3.92 13.20 -4.36
CA ALA A 159 -3.98 14.46 -5.08
C ALA A 159 -3.47 15.63 -4.21
N PRO A 160 -3.09 16.76 -4.82
CA PRO A 160 -2.81 17.99 -4.07
C PRO A 160 -3.97 18.37 -3.14
N GLY A 161 -3.67 18.58 -1.86
CA GLY A 161 -4.66 18.99 -0.85
C GLY A 161 -5.38 17.84 -0.13
N ASP A 162 -5.13 16.58 -0.51
CA ASP A 162 -5.71 15.44 0.18
C ASP A 162 -5.24 15.30 1.64
N ASP A 163 -6.18 15.10 2.56
CA ASP A 163 -5.87 14.62 3.91
C ASP A 163 -5.67 13.09 3.87
N ALA A 164 -4.41 12.65 3.98
CA ALA A 164 -4.04 11.25 3.83
C ALA A 164 -4.83 10.30 4.74
N ALA A 165 -5.16 10.71 5.98
CA ALA A 165 -5.95 9.89 6.89
C ALA A 165 -7.40 9.72 6.40
N THR A 166 -8.03 10.79 5.91
CA THR A 166 -9.40 10.75 5.36
C THR A 166 -9.43 9.93 4.07
N VAL A 167 -8.45 10.10 3.18
CA VAL A 167 -8.34 9.29 1.95
C VAL A 167 -8.16 7.81 2.30
N THR A 168 -7.28 7.50 3.26
CA THR A 168 -7.04 6.12 3.72
C THR A 168 -8.28 5.51 4.33
N ALA A 169 -8.99 6.21 5.23
CA ALA A 169 -10.22 5.70 5.83
C ALA A 169 -11.30 5.43 4.77
N ARG A 170 -11.47 6.33 3.80
CA ARG A 170 -12.40 6.13 2.67
C ARG A 170 -11.99 4.93 1.82
N GLN A 171 -10.70 4.79 1.50
CA GLN A 171 -10.17 3.66 0.73
C GLN A 171 -10.40 2.33 1.46
N VAL A 172 -10.04 2.25 2.74
CA VAL A 172 -10.22 1.04 3.56
C VAL A 172 -11.70 0.68 3.70
N ARG A 173 -12.57 1.67 3.95
CA ARG A 173 -14.02 1.45 3.97
C ARG A 173 -14.51 0.79 2.68
N GLN A 174 -14.14 1.34 1.53
CA GLN A 174 -14.53 0.80 0.23
C GLN A 174 -13.98 -0.61 0.00
N VAL A 175 -12.73 -0.89 0.42
CA VAL A 175 -12.16 -2.24 0.35
C VAL A 175 -12.96 -3.20 1.25
N VAL A 176 -13.20 -2.84 2.50
CA VAL A 176 -13.91 -3.70 3.47
C VAL A 176 -15.34 -3.98 3.01
N THR A 177 -16.07 -2.97 2.53
CA THR A 177 -17.42 -3.18 1.96
C THR A 177 -17.40 -4.20 0.84
N ARG A 178 -16.47 -4.08 -0.13
CA ARG A 178 -16.35 -5.05 -1.23
C ARG A 178 -15.95 -6.45 -0.75
N LEU A 179 -15.12 -6.55 0.30
CA LEU A 179 -14.75 -7.83 0.89
C LEU A 179 -15.95 -8.53 1.55
N ILE A 180 -16.83 -7.77 2.20
CA ILE A 180 -18.08 -8.26 2.77
C ILE A 180 -19.03 -8.70 1.64
N GLU A 181 -19.22 -7.86 0.62
CA GLU A 181 -20.04 -8.18 -0.56
C GLU A 181 -19.55 -9.42 -1.32
N ALA A 182 -18.23 -9.62 -1.38
CA ALA A 182 -17.60 -10.81 -1.96
C ALA A 182 -17.67 -12.05 -1.06
N GLY A 183 -18.25 -11.94 0.14
CA GLY A 183 -18.44 -13.05 1.09
C GLY A 183 -17.17 -13.44 1.86
N HIS A 184 -16.15 -12.58 1.89
CA HIS A 184 -14.93 -12.87 2.66
C HIS A 184 -15.07 -12.61 4.16
N TRP A 185 -16.13 -11.93 4.59
CA TRP A 185 -16.45 -11.72 5.99
C TRP A 185 -17.96 -11.79 6.19
N GLN A 186 -18.39 -12.47 7.24
CA GLN A 186 -19.79 -12.57 7.67
C GLN A 186 -19.91 -12.27 9.18
N PRO A 187 -21.10 -11.88 9.68
CA PRO A 187 -21.33 -11.77 11.12
C PRO A 187 -20.94 -13.05 11.86
N GLY A 188 -20.05 -12.93 12.84
CA GLY A 188 -19.45 -14.05 13.57
C GLY A 188 -18.00 -14.33 13.20
N ASP A 189 -17.53 -13.88 12.03
CA ASP A 189 -16.12 -13.96 11.66
C ASP A 189 -15.27 -12.97 12.49
N PRO A 190 -13.99 -13.29 12.75
CA PRO A 190 -13.06 -12.34 13.35
C PRO A 190 -13.00 -11.03 12.56
N ALA A 191 -12.97 -9.90 13.27
CA ALA A 191 -12.83 -8.58 12.66
C ALA A 191 -11.57 -8.49 11.77
N ILE A 192 -11.70 -7.85 10.62
CA ILE A 192 -10.61 -7.61 9.67
C ILE A 192 -9.56 -6.72 10.34
N MET A 193 -8.29 -7.13 10.33
CA MET A 193 -7.21 -6.34 10.91
C MET A 193 -6.58 -5.43 9.88
N LEU A 194 -6.60 -4.12 10.09
CA LEU A 194 -5.82 -3.15 9.33
C LEU A 194 -4.48 -2.90 10.02
N VAL A 195 -3.38 -3.15 9.32
CA VAL A 195 -2.02 -2.91 9.80
C VAL A 195 -1.40 -1.73 9.06
N ALA A 196 -0.93 -0.72 9.80
CA ALA A 196 -0.29 0.46 9.23
C ALA A 196 1.00 0.86 9.97
N ASP A 197 1.82 1.68 9.33
CA ASP A 197 3.05 2.18 9.92
C ASP A 197 2.83 3.42 10.81
N ALA A 198 3.91 4.04 11.29
CA ALA A 198 3.84 5.20 12.18
C ALA A 198 3.49 6.53 11.49
N GLY A 199 3.38 6.54 10.16
CA GLY A 199 2.90 7.68 9.39
C GLY A 199 1.38 7.86 9.48
N TYR A 200 0.64 6.80 9.86
CA TYR A 200 -0.81 6.83 9.99
C TYR A 200 -1.26 7.17 11.42
N ASP A 201 -2.33 7.95 11.53
CA ASP A 201 -3.02 8.22 12.80
C ASP A 201 -3.98 7.05 13.11
N GLY A 202 -3.47 6.02 13.77
CA GLY A 202 -4.24 4.81 14.11
C GLY A 202 -5.54 5.07 14.88
N PRO A 203 -5.52 5.85 15.98
CA PRO A 203 -6.74 6.21 16.70
C PRO A 203 -7.77 6.92 15.82
N ARG A 204 -7.35 7.85 14.95
CA ARG A 204 -8.27 8.49 14.00
C ARG A 204 -8.84 7.50 12.99
N LEU A 205 -8.02 6.59 12.45
CA LEU A 205 -8.51 5.54 11.56
C LEU A 205 -9.53 4.63 12.25
N ALA A 206 -9.26 4.22 13.50
CA ALA A 206 -10.19 3.41 14.28
C ALA A 206 -11.54 4.12 14.49
N PHE A 207 -11.52 5.42 14.80
CA PHE A 207 -12.74 6.22 14.93
C PHE A 207 -13.52 6.33 13.61
N LEU A 208 -12.84 6.58 12.49
CA LEU A 208 -13.48 6.72 11.17
C LEU A 208 -14.02 5.40 10.59
N LEU A 209 -13.60 4.26 11.14
CA LEU A 209 -13.95 2.91 10.71
C LEU A 209 -14.74 2.13 11.78
N GLN A 210 -15.17 2.79 12.87
CA GLN A 210 -15.79 2.14 14.03
C GLN A 210 -17.12 1.43 13.73
N ASP A 211 -17.78 1.80 12.63
CA ASP A 211 -19.02 1.21 12.15
C ASP A 211 -18.79 -0.02 11.24
N LEU A 212 -17.54 -0.39 10.99
CA LEU A 212 -17.15 -1.57 10.19
C LEU A 212 -16.52 -2.64 11.09
N PRO A 213 -16.48 -3.91 10.66
CA PRO A 213 -15.83 -4.99 11.39
C PRO A 213 -14.29 -4.91 11.23
N VAL A 214 -13.69 -3.78 11.61
CA VAL A 214 -12.27 -3.49 11.44
C VAL A 214 -11.63 -3.20 12.79
N VAL A 215 -10.50 -3.86 13.06
CA VAL A 215 -9.59 -3.50 14.14
C VAL A 215 -8.29 -2.95 13.56
N VAL A 216 -7.77 -1.89 14.17
CA VAL A 216 -6.61 -1.16 13.67
C VAL A 216 -5.40 -1.47 14.53
N LEU A 217 -4.31 -1.91 13.90
CA LEU A 217 -2.99 -2.12 14.50
C LEU A 217 -1.98 -1.19 13.82
N VAL A 218 -1.44 -0.23 14.55
CA VAL A 218 -0.43 0.70 14.01
C VAL A 218 0.83 0.71 14.82
N ARG A 219 1.95 0.99 14.16
CA ARG A 219 3.16 1.43 14.87
C ARG A 219 2.95 2.83 15.40
N MET A 220 3.36 3.07 16.64
CA MET A 220 3.45 4.40 17.20
C MET A 220 4.90 4.86 17.26
N ARG A 221 5.12 6.17 17.15
CA ARG A 221 6.45 6.75 17.38
C ARG A 221 6.82 6.63 18.86
N SER A 222 8.10 6.42 19.14
CA SER A 222 8.60 6.20 20.50
C SER A 222 8.57 7.44 21.39
N ASP A 223 8.24 8.62 20.84
CA ASP A 223 8.12 9.90 21.55
C ASP A 223 6.66 10.23 21.96
N ARG A 224 5.73 9.28 21.79
CA ARG A 224 4.32 9.49 22.09
C ARG A 224 4.03 9.46 23.58
N VAL A 225 3.04 10.27 23.98
CA VAL A 225 2.46 10.31 25.31
C VAL A 225 0.97 9.98 25.19
N LEU A 226 0.54 8.95 25.91
CA LEU A 226 -0.86 8.57 26.03
C LEU A 226 -1.37 8.85 27.44
N ARG A 227 -2.67 8.64 27.64
CA ARG A 227 -3.38 8.83 28.90
C ARG A 227 -4.05 7.53 29.30
N ARG A 228 -4.13 7.32 30.61
CA ARG A 228 -5.00 6.30 31.21
C ARG A 228 -6.46 6.77 31.24
N PRO A 229 -7.42 5.85 31.44
CA PRO A 229 -8.79 6.20 31.78
C PRO A 229 -8.81 7.15 32.98
N ALA A 230 -9.77 8.07 33.00
CA ALA A 230 -9.94 8.92 34.16
C ALA A 230 -10.38 8.07 35.37
N PRO A 231 -9.89 8.37 36.59
CA PRO A 231 -10.40 7.70 37.78
C PRO A 231 -11.89 7.96 37.95
N ALA A 232 -12.60 7.04 38.59
CA ALA A 232 -14.03 7.16 38.85
C ALA A 232 -14.32 8.46 39.61
N HIS A 233 -15.36 9.18 39.19
CA HIS A 233 -15.78 10.40 39.87
C HIS A 233 -16.60 10.02 41.12
N LEU A 234 -16.03 10.21 42.30
CA LEU A 234 -16.70 9.87 43.56
C LEU A 234 -17.84 10.86 43.85
N PRO A 235 -18.97 10.40 44.42
CA PRO A 235 -20.02 11.28 44.91
C PRO A 235 -19.48 12.30 45.92
N GLY A 236 -19.88 13.58 45.81
CA GLY A 236 -19.43 14.66 46.70
C GLY A 236 -18.15 15.39 46.27
N THR A 237 -17.48 14.93 45.20
CA THR A 237 -16.31 15.64 44.66
C THR A 237 -16.76 16.93 43.95
N LEU A 238 -16.22 18.08 44.35
CA LEU A 238 -16.49 19.37 43.72
C LEU A 238 -15.65 19.56 42.45
N GLY A 239 -16.29 20.05 41.38
CA GLY A 239 -15.63 20.43 40.14
C GLY A 239 -15.96 19.53 38.93
N ARG A 240 -15.40 19.88 37.77
CA ARG A 240 -15.64 19.13 36.53
C ARG A 240 -14.90 17.78 36.58
N PRO A 241 -15.56 16.65 36.27
CA PRO A 241 -14.90 15.35 36.21
C PRO A 241 -13.68 15.37 35.29
N ARG A 242 -12.59 14.76 35.75
CA ARG A 242 -11.39 14.56 34.93
C ARG A 242 -11.76 13.72 33.69
N ARG A 243 -11.23 14.10 32.54
CA ARG A 243 -11.44 13.36 31.29
C ARG A 243 -10.31 12.37 30.98
N HIS A 244 -9.14 12.59 31.56
CA HIS A 244 -7.94 11.78 31.35
C HIS A 244 -7.31 11.48 32.72
N GLY A 245 -6.79 10.27 32.88
CA GLY A 245 -5.92 9.92 33.99
C GLY A 245 -4.47 10.30 33.74
N ASP A 246 -3.58 9.60 34.43
CA ASP A 246 -2.14 9.86 34.40
C ASP A 246 -1.51 9.57 33.03
N GLU A 247 -0.33 10.14 32.83
CA GLU A 247 0.42 10.00 31.59
C GLU A 247 1.09 8.63 31.49
N PHE A 248 1.14 8.12 30.26
CA PHE A 248 1.96 6.99 29.86
C PHE A 248 2.91 7.49 28.77
N VAL A 249 4.17 7.71 29.12
CA VAL A 249 5.18 8.33 28.26
C VAL A 249 6.09 7.22 27.72
N PHE A 250 6.11 7.00 26.41
CA PHE A 250 6.88 5.89 25.81
C PHE A 250 8.39 6.00 26.01
N GLY A 251 8.89 7.22 26.24
CA GLY A 251 10.29 7.49 26.55
C GLY A 251 10.66 7.42 28.03
N ASP A 252 9.68 7.26 28.93
CA ASP A 252 9.91 7.28 30.38
C ASP A 252 9.29 6.04 31.06
N PRO A 253 10.12 5.01 31.35
CA PRO A 253 9.70 3.78 32.01
C PRO A 253 9.05 3.95 33.38
N ALA A 254 9.33 5.04 34.10
CA ALA A 254 8.74 5.29 35.42
C ALA A 254 7.21 5.49 35.33
N THR A 255 6.70 5.82 34.13
CA THR A 255 5.28 6.07 33.89
C THR A 255 4.49 4.82 33.50
N TRP A 256 5.10 3.65 33.29
CA TRP A 256 4.44 2.54 32.58
C TRP A 256 3.47 1.71 33.41
N SER A 257 3.56 1.70 34.75
CA SER A 257 2.90 0.67 35.59
C SER A 257 3.20 -0.77 35.15
N GLU A 258 2.77 -1.75 35.94
CA GLU A 258 2.91 -3.17 35.57
C GLU A 258 2.08 -3.46 34.30
N PRO A 259 2.63 -4.18 33.29
CA PRO A 259 1.87 -4.58 32.11
C PRO A 259 0.82 -5.64 32.48
N GLU A 260 -0.41 -5.52 31.98
CA GLU A 260 -1.45 -6.53 32.25
C GLU A 260 -1.20 -7.86 31.52
N VAL A 261 -0.49 -7.82 30.39
CA VAL A 261 -0.12 -9.02 29.63
C VAL A 261 1.35 -8.97 29.25
N THR A 262 2.06 -10.07 29.49
CA THR A 262 3.43 -10.28 29.04
C THR A 262 3.53 -11.61 28.31
N THR A 263 4.08 -11.60 27.10
CA THR A 263 4.35 -12.82 26.32
C THR A 263 5.82 -12.87 25.94
N ARG A 264 6.37 -14.09 25.89
CA ARG A 264 7.73 -14.36 25.42
C ARG A 264 7.68 -15.46 24.38
N THR A 265 8.14 -15.17 23.18
CA THR A 265 8.07 -16.09 22.04
C THR A 265 9.45 -16.23 21.40
N GLU A 266 9.95 -17.46 21.32
CA GLU A 266 11.24 -17.73 20.72
C GLU A 266 11.16 -17.58 19.19
N THR A 267 12.00 -16.70 18.63
CA THR A 267 12.04 -16.48 17.18
C THR A 267 13.38 -16.88 16.61
N ARG A 268 13.35 -17.53 15.43
CA ARG A 268 14.56 -17.98 14.74
C ARG A 268 15.50 -16.83 14.35
N LEU A 269 14.95 -15.69 13.94
CA LEU A 269 15.72 -14.57 13.37
C LEU A 269 16.06 -13.48 14.37
N TYR A 270 15.18 -13.24 15.35
CA TYR A 270 15.30 -12.10 16.26
C TYR A 270 15.68 -12.50 17.69
N GLY A 271 15.83 -13.81 17.96
CA GLY A 271 15.93 -14.34 19.32
C GLY A 271 14.58 -14.26 20.03
N PRO A 272 14.56 -14.30 21.37
CA PRO A 272 13.35 -14.13 22.16
C PRO A 272 12.68 -12.79 21.85
N ALA A 273 11.40 -12.83 21.48
CA ALA A 273 10.53 -11.66 21.36
C ALA A 273 9.72 -11.50 22.65
N LEU A 274 9.95 -10.39 23.36
CA LEU A 274 9.20 -10.01 24.56
C LEU A 274 8.16 -8.97 24.17
N ALA A 275 6.88 -9.29 24.34
CA ALA A 275 5.80 -8.33 24.18
C ALA A 275 5.17 -8.03 25.54
N ARG A 276 5.05 -6.74 25.87
CA ARG A 276 4.35 -6.25 27.06
C ARG A 276 3.21 -5.36 26.63
N ALA A 277 2.02 -5.58 27.17
CA ALA A 277 0.83 -4.83 26.80
C ALA A 277 0.26 -4.04 27.97
N TRP A 278 -0.20 -2.83 27.66
CA TRP A 278 -0.92 -1.94 28.58
C TRP A 278 -2.29 -1.62 28.02
N ASN A 279 -3.33 -1.87 28.81
CA ASN A 279 -4.70 -1.80 28.35
C ASN A 279 -5.31 -0.39 28.50
N ARG A 280 -6.34 -0.11 27.69
CA ARG A 280 -7.19 1.10 27.74
C ARG A 280 -6.42 2.44 27.72
N LEU A 281 -5.31 2.51 27.01
CA LEU A 281 -4.56 3.76 26.80
C LEU A 281 -5.09 4.52 25.58
N HIS A 282 -5.14 5.86 25.68
CA HIS A 282 -5.63 6.73 24.60
C HIS A 282 -4.79 7.99 24.40
N PRO A 283 -4.69 8.51 23.17
CA PRO A 283 -4.11 9.82 22.95
C PRO A 283 -4.99 10.93 23.52
N ARG A 284 -4.36 12.01 24.02
CA ARG A 284 -5.08 13.24 24.34
C ARG A 284 -5.32 14.03 23.04
N LEU A 285 -6.54 13.93 22.51
CA LEU A 285 -6.95 14.67 21.31
C LEU A 285 -7.16 16.17 21.61
N THR A 286 -6.90 17.01 20.61
CA THR A 286 -7.17 18.46 20.65
C THR A 286 -7.85 18.89 19.35
N HIS A 287 -8.62 19.99 19.37
CA HIS A 287 -9.26 20.56 18.16
C HIS A 287 -8.22 21.27 17.28
N ARG A 288 -7.30 20.50 16.74
CA ARG A 288 -6.22 20.94 15.83
C ARG A 288 -6.02 19.88 14.76
N THR A 289 -5.37 20.29 13.68
CA THR A 289 -4.98 19.41 12.56
C THR A 289 -6.14 18.49 12.13
N ALA A 290 -6.01 17.20 12.38
CA ALA A 290 -6.93 16.14 12.03
C ALA A 290 -8.32 16.24 12.69
N TRP A 291 -8.44 16.99 13.79
CA TRP A 291 -9.66 17.13 14.59
C TRP A 291 -10.15 18.59 14.65
N ALA A 292 -9.58 19.48 13.82
CA ALA A 292 -9.92 20.91 13.82
C ALA A 292 -11.42 21.16 13.57
N ASN A 293 -12.01 20.40 12.64
CA ASN A 293 -13.42 20.53 12.25
C ASN A 293 -14.35 19.57 13.01
N HIS A 294 -13.86 18.87 14.03
CA HIS A 294 -14.70 17.97 14.83
C HIS A 294 -15.68 18.79 15.67
N PHE A 295 -16.97 18.56 15.47
CA PHE A 295 -18.02 19.24 16.23
C PHE A 295 -18.25 18.57 17.59
N GLY A 296 -18.43 19.37 18.64
CA GLY A 296 -18.72 18.88 19.98
C GLY A 296 -17.52 18.27 20.71
N LYS A 297 -17.80 17.40 21.68
CA LYS A 297 -16.76 16.81 22.55
C LYS A 297 -15.91 15.82 21.74
N LEU A 298 -14.59 15.99 21.80
CA LEU A 298 -13.66 15.02 21.23
C LEU A 298 -13.89 13.64 21.89
N PRO A 299 -13.76 12.54 21.13
CA PRO A 299 -13.89 11.20 21.67
C PRO A 299 -12.70 10.84 22.58
N VAL A 300 -12.90 9.80 23.40
CA VAL A 300 -11.81 9.07 24.05
C VAL A 300 -11.72 7.74 23.32
N ILE A 301 -10.59 7.50 22.65
CA ILE A 301 -10.38 6.33 21.79
C ILE A 301 -9.37 5.44 22.50
N GLU A 302 -9.88 4.56 23.36
CA GLU A 302 -9.08 3.61 24.11
C GLU A 302 -8.55 2.51 23.18
N GLY A 303 -7.40 1.96 23.54
CA GLY A 303 -6.82 0.79 22.88
C GLY A 303 -5.71 0.19 23.71
N THR A 304 -5.19 -0.94 23.26
CA THR A 304 -4.07 -1.61 23.90
C THR A 304 -2.74 -1.18 23.27
N VAL A 305 -1.80 -0.73 24.09
CA VAL A 305 -0.41 -0.46 23.65
C VAL A 305 0.41 -1.71 23.87
N ILE A 306 1.23 -2.07 22.89
CA ILE A 306 2.14 -3.21 22.98
C ILE A 306 3.56 -2.72 22.72
N ARG A 307 4.47 -2.98 23.66
CA ARG A 307 5.91 -2.79 23.47
C ARG A 307 6.53 -4.12 23.10
N LEU A 308 7.09 -4.19 21.90
CA LEU A 308 7.83 -5.34 21.39
C LEU A 308 9.32 -5.08 21.49
N GLU A 309 10.02 -5.99 22.17
CA GLU A 309 11.47 -6.06 22.22
C GLU A 309 11.94 -7.40 21.66
N VAL A 310 13.07 -7.35 20.96
CA VAL A 310 13.73 -8.55 20.47
C VAL A 310 15.20 -8.49 20.83
N ASP A 311 15.81 -9.65 21.02
CA ASP A 311 17.20 -9.78 21.43
C ASP A 311 18.19 -9.33 20.34
N ARG A 312 17.86 -9.57 19.06
CA ARG A 312 18.74 -9.20 17.94
C ARG A 312 18.00 -8.92 16.65
N LEU A 313 18.68 -8.21 15.73
CA LEU A 313 18.24 -8.06 14.34
C LEU A 313 19.17 -8.83 13.41
N PRO A 314 18.65 -9.46 12.33
CA PRO A 314 19.50 -10.12 11.33
C PRO A 314 20.55 -9.21 10.67
N SER A 315 20.35 -7.89 10.71
CA SER A 315 21.29 -6.90 10.19
C SER A 315 22.46 -6.60 11.14
N GLY A 316 22.43 -7.10 12.38
CA GLY A 316 23.40 -6.74 13.43
C GLY A 316 23.18 -5.34 14.03
N ALA A 317 22.16 -4.60 13.59
CA ALA A 317 21.82 -3.31 14.18
C ALA A 317 21.21 -3.48 15.58
N ILE A 318 21.34 -2.45 16.42
CA ILE A 318 20.75 -2.42 17.77
C ILE A 318 19.22 -2.54 17.65
N PRO A 319 18.60 -3.57 18.26
CA PRO A 319 17.15 -3.76 18.20
C PRO A 319 16.44 -2.71 19.05
N LYS A 320 16.04 -1.61 18.43
CA LYS A 320 15.20 -0.61 19.11
C LYS A 320 13.79 -1.19 19.34
N PRO A 321 13.21 -1.01 20.54
CA PRO A 321 11.85 -1.44 20.83
C PRO A 321 10.84 -0.83 19.86
N VAL A 322 9.83 -1.62 19.50
CA VAL A 322 8.71 -1.15 18.67
C VAL A 322 7.49 -0.97 19.56
N TRP A 323 6.85 0.18 19.44
CA TRP A 323 5.57 0.44 20.08
C TRP A 323 4.45 0.26 19.07
N LEU A 324 3.47 -0.56 19.42
CA LEU A 324 2.26 -0.79 18.65
C LEU A 324 1.04 -0.30 19.45
N TRP A 325 -0.01 0.11 18.75
CA TRP A 325 -1.30 0.40 19.33
C TRP A 325 -2.38 -0.37 18.56
N HIS A 326 -3.25 -1.04 19.29
CA HIS A 326 -4.37 -1.81 18.78
C HIS A 326 -5.69 -1.23 19.26
N SER A 327 -6.68 -1.11 18.37
CA SER A 327 -7.95 -0.44 18.67
C SER A 327 -8.91 -1.21 19.59
N ALA A 328 -8.71 -2.51 19.79
CA ALA A 328 -9.45 -3.28 20.79
C ALA A 328 -8.73 -3.26 22.14
N THR A 329 -9.51 -3.38 23.21
CA THR A 329 -9.06 -3.49 24.60
C THR A 329 -9.18 -4.94 25.10
N ASP A 330 -8.68 -5.19 26.31
CA ASP A 330 -8.88 -6.45 27.05
C ASP A 330 -8.35 -7.69 26.29
N LEU A 331 -7.24 -7.48 25.57
CA LEU A 331 -6.56 -8.54 24.82
C LEU A 331 -5.86 -9.52 25.77
N ASP A 332 -5.99 -10.81 25.49
CA ASP A 332 -5.23 -11.84 26.20
C ASP A 332 -3.83 -12.06 25.58
N ALA A 333 -3.05 -12.94 26.21
CA ALA A 333 -1.71 -13.33 25.75
C ALA A 333 -1.69 -13.85 24.31
N THR A 334 -2.64 -14.70 23.91
CA THR A 334 -2.68 -15.27 22.56
C THR A 334 -2.92 -14.18 21.51
N ARG A 335 -3.83 -13.23 21.78
CA ARG A 335 -4.08 -12.10 20.88
C ARG A 335 -2.86 -11.19 20.81
N VAL A 336 -2.25 -10.82 21.94
CA VAL A 336 -1.03 -9.98 21.97
C VAL A 336 0.10 -10.60 21.14
N ASP A 337 0.32 -11.92 21.24
CA ASP A 337 1.36 -12.62 20.49
C ASP A 337 1.08 -12.62 18.97
N LEU A 338 -0.19 -12.77 18.57
CA LEU A 338 -0.59 -12.67 17.16
C LEU A 338 -0.40 -11.27 16.58
N LEU A 339 -0.64 -10.21 17.37
CA LEU A 339 -0.60 -8.84 16.88
C LEU A 339 0.79 -8.42 16.40
N TRP A 340 1.84 -8.66 17.19
CA TRP A 340 3.18 -8.27 16.76
C TRP A 340 3.64 -9.09 15.54
N GLN A 341 3.24 -10.36 15.46
CA GLN A 341 3.52 -11.20 14.28
C GLN A 341 2.84 -10.67 13.02
N ALA A 342 1.56 -10.30 13.13
CA ALA A 342 0.81 -9.65 12.05
C ALA A 342 1.46 -8.32 11.63
N PHE A 343 1.92 -7.53 12.60
CA PHE A 343 2.64 -6.29 12.33
C PHE A 343 3.93 -6.52 11.52
N LEU A 344 4.71 -7.55 11.84
CA LEU A 344 5.92 -7.87 11.06
C LEU A 344 5.61 -8.26 9.61
N ARG A 345 4.44 -8.86 9.34
CA ARG A 345 3.99 -9.16 7.97
C ARG A 345 3.64 -7.91 7.16
N ARG A 346 3.40 -6.76 7.79
CA ARG A 346 3.18 -5.48 7.08
C ARG A 346 4.28 -5.20 6.06
N PHE A 347 5.53 -5.58 6.36
CA PHE A 347 6.67 -5.37 5.47
C PHE A 347 6.58 -6.12 4.13
N ASP A 348 5.69 -7.12 3.98
CA ASP A 348 5.52 -7.80 2.69
C ASP A 348 4.98 -6.88 1.59
N ILE A 349 4.27 -5.80 1.97
CA ILE A 349 3.84 -4.79 1.00
C ILE A 349 5.06 -4.13 0.33
N GLU A 350 6.18 -3.99 1.03
CA GLU A 350 7.42 -3.45 0.47
C GLU A 350 8.06 -4.40 -0.55
N HIS A 351 7.96 -5.71 -0.32
CA HIS A 351 8.34 -6.71 -1.32
C HIS A 351 7.46 -6.61 -2.56
N THR A 352 6.17 -6.34 -2.37
CA THR A 352 5.23 -6.09 -3.48
C THR A 352 5.63 -4.84 -4.23
N PHE A 353 5.84 -3.69 -3.57
CA PHE A 353 6.31 -2.46 -4.21
C PHE A 353 7.62 -2.65 -4.97
N ARG A 354 8.55 -3.42 -4.40
CA ARG A 354 9.79 -3.76 -5.08
C ARG A 354 9.54 -4.54 -6.37
N MET A 355 8.67 -5.55 -6.35
CA MET A 355 8.26 -6.31 -7.53
C MET A 355 7.59 -5.40 -8.58
N LEU A 356 6.65 -4.54 -8.15
CA LEU A 356 5.96 -3.62 -9.04
C LEU A 356 6.96 -2.69 -9.74
N LYS A 357 7.87 -2.06 -8.99
CA LYS A 357 8.86 -1.09 -9.54
C LYS A 357 9.96 -1.76 -10.36
N GLN A 358 10.60 -2.80 -9.81
CA GLN A 358 11.85 -3.34 -10.35
C GLN A 358 11.64 -4.42 -11.40
N THR A 359 10.49 -5.09 -11.44
CA THR A 359 10.23 -6.19 -12.37
C THR A 359 9.09 -5.89 -13.32
N LEU A 360 7.94 -5.44 -12.81
CA LEU A 360 6.78 -5.10 -13.64
C LEU A 360 6.89 -3.70 -14.27
N GLY A 361 7.88 -2.90 -13.85
CA GLY A 361 8.16 -1.59 -14.43
C GLY A 361 7.11 -0.54 -14.09
N TRP A 362 6.52 -0.59 -12.89
CA TRP A 362 5.47 0.33 -12.45
C TRP A 362 5.86 1.80 -12.67
N THR A 363 7.09 2.19 -12.31
CA THR A 363 7.57 3.56 -12.47
C THR A 363 8.38 3.81 -13.74
N THR A 364 8.50 2.81 -14.60
CA THR A 364 9.33 2.84 -15.82
C THR A 364 8.77 3.80 -16.89
N PRO A 365 7.46 3.76 -17.22
CA PRO A 365 6.90 4.64 -18.23
C PRO A 365 7.09 6.14 -17.95
N LYS A 366 7.32 6.93 -19.00
CA LYS A 366 7.36 8.40 -18.91
C LYS A 366 6.01 8.98 -19.35
N LEU A 367 4.96 8.62 -18.62
CA LEU A 367 3.59 9.06 -18.88
C LEU A 367 3.40 10.53 -18.47
N ARG A 368 2.59 11.24 -19.25
CA ARG A 368 2.44 12.69 -19.09
C ARG A 368 1.35 13.04 -18.08
N THR A 369 0.19 12.41 -18.17
CA THR A 369 -0.98 12.77 -17.34
C THR A 369 -1.20 11.77 -16.21
N PRO A 370 -1.74 12.20 -15.06
CA PRO A 370 -2.05 11.30 -13.97
C PRO A 370 -2.99 10.17 -14.39
N ASP A 371 -4.02 10.45 -15.19
CA ASP A 371 -4.94 9.41 -15.69
C ASP A 371 -4.24 8.28 -16.44
N GLN A 372 -3.16 8.57 -17.16
CA GLN A 372 -2.36 7.56 -17.85
C GLN A 372 -1.64 6.67 -16.82
N ALA A 373 -1.07 7.26 -15.77
CA ALA A 373 -0.42 6.52 -14.70
C ALA A 373 -1.40 5.77 -13.81
N ASP A 374 -2.61 6.28 -13.59
CA ASP A 374 -3.67 5.59 -12.87
C ASP A 374 -4.07 4.32 -13.65
N ARG A 375 -4.30 4.44 -14.96
CA ARG A 375 -4.52 3.27 -15.84
C ARG A 375 -3.36 2.28 -15.79
N TRP A 376 -2.11 2.75 -15.93
CA TRP A 376 -0.94 1.88 -15.84
C TRP A 376 -0.83 1.17 -14.48
N THR A 377 -1.14 1.87 -13.39
CA THR A 377 -1.14 1.31 -12.03
C THR A 377 -2.15 0.17 -11.92
N TRP A 378 -3.36 0.33 -12.46
CA TRP A 378 -4.35 -0.75 -12.50
C TRP A 378 -3.91 -1.94 -13.34
N LEU A 379 -3.24 -1.73 -14.48
CA LEU A 379 -2.66 -2.83 -15.27
C LEU A 379 -1.56 -3.57 -14.49
N ILE A 380 -0.73 -2.84 -13.74
CA ILE A 380 0.33 -3.40 -12.90
C ILE A 380 -0.25 -4.28 -11.78
N LEU A 381 -1.30 -3.79 -11.07
CA LEU A 381 -1.97 -4.57 -10.04
C LEU A 381 -2.67 -5.81 -10.62
N THR A 382 -3.26 -5.68 -11.81
CA THR A 382 -3.88 -6.80 -12.54
C THR A 382 -2.83 -7.85 -12.89
N ALA A 383 -1.67 -7.44 -13.43
CA ALA A 383 -0.57 -8.33 -13.75
C ALA A 383 -0.08 -9.08 -12.50
N TYR A 384 0.17 -8.35 -11.40
CA TYR A 384 0.60 -8.97 -10.16
C TYR A 384 -0.44 -9.96 -9.60
N THR A 385 -1.73 -9.64 -9.70
CA THR A 385 -2.81 -10.55 -9.29
C THR A 385 -2.84 -11.81 -10.14
N GLN A 386 -2.65 -11.72 -11.46
CA GLN A 386 -2.54 -12.89 -12.32
C GLN A 386 -1.33 -13.76 -11.95
N LEU A 387 -0.17 -13.17 -11.62
CA LEU A 387 0.97 -13.93 -11.12
C LEU A 387 0.64 -14.67 -9.82
N ARG A 388 -0.10 -14.02 -8.92
CA ARG A 388 -0.52 -14.64 -7.66
C ARG A 388 -1.45 -15.83 -7.90
N LEU A 389 -2.45 -15.67 -8.78
CA LEU A 389 -3.39 -16.73 -9.12
C LEU A 389 -2.72 -17.86 -9.92
N ALA A 390 -1.64 -17.57 -10.66
CA ALA A 390 -0.86 -18.55 -11.40
C ALA A 390 0.21 -19.28 -10.56
N ARG A 391 0.36 -18.95 -9.27
CA ARG A 391 1.49 -19.38 -8.43
C ARG A 391 1.68 -20.90 -8.38
N ASP A 392 0.58 -21.65 -8.34
CA ASP A 392 0.61 -23.12 -8.25
C ASP A 392 0.53 -23.80 -9.63
N LEU A 393 0.29 -23.03 -10.69
CA LEU A 393 0.25 -23.52 -12.07
C LEU A 393 1.63 -23.43 -12.73
N ALA A 394 2.41 -22.40 -12.38
CA ALA A 394 3.65 -22.10 -13.08
C ALA A 394 4.72 -23.17 -12.85
N THR A 395 5.26 -23.68 -13.95
CA THR A 395 6.47 -24.50 -13.93
C THR A 395 7.65 -23.68 -13.45
N ASP A 396 8.44 -24.26 -12.54
CA ASP A 396 9.62 -23.60 -12.01
C ASP A 396 10.78 -23.60 -13.02
N LEU A 397 10.85 -22.57 -13.86
CA LEU A 397 11.96 -22.34 -14.81
C LEU A 397 13.20 -21.79 -14.09
N ARG A 398 13.76 -22.61 -13.20
CA ARG A 398 14.90 -22.29 -12.34
C ARG A 398 16.17 -21.99 -13.15
N ARG A 399 16.92 -20.96 -12.75
CA ARG A 399 18.29 -20.73 -13.24
C ARG A 399 19.27 -21.69 -12.55
N PRO A 400 20.42 -22.05 -13.16
CA PRO A 400 21.34 -23.05 -12.60
C PRO A 400 21.77 -22.79 -11.15
N TRP A 401 21.90 -21.52 -10.75
CA TRP A 401 22.31 -21.11 -9.40
C TRP A 401 21.16 -20.88 -8.40
N GLU A 402 19.90 -20.99 -8.82
CA GLU A 402 18.75 -20.85 -7.94
C GLU A 402 18.45 -22.17 -7.22
N LYS A 403 18.04 -22.12 -5.94
CA LYS A 403 17.62 -23.31 -5.19
C LYS A 403 16.24 -23.79 -5.67
N THR A 404 16.03 -25.10 -5.68
CA THR A 404 14.69 -25.69 -5.92
C THR A 404 13.70 -25.17 -4.89
N ALA A 405 12.55 -24.68 -5.35
CA ALA A 405 11.45 -24.31 -4.49
C ALA A 405 10.41 -25.43 -4.47
N ARG A 406 9.75 -25.65 -3.33
CA ARG A 406 8.58 -26.53 -3.28
C ARG A 406 7.45 -25.94 -4.16
N PRO A 407 6.59 -26.77 -4.76
CA PRO A 407 5.36 -26.29 -5.41
C PRO A 407 4.61 -25.31 -4.51
N GLY A 408 4.10 -24.24 -5.10
CA GLY A 408 3.45 -23.14 -4.36
C GLY A 408 4.36 -22.30 -3.47
N ARG A 409 5.68 -22.44 -3.56
CA ARG A 409 6.66 -21.54 -2.88
C ARG A 409 7.47 -20.71 -3.86
N LEU A 410 7.07 -20.66 -5.13
CA LEU A 410 7.67 -19.78 -6.12
C LEU A 410 7.45 -18.31 -5.74
N THR A 411 8.48 -17.50 -5.98
CA THR A 411 8.38 -16.04 -5.84
C THR A 411 7.68 -15.43 -7.06
N PRO A 412 7.15 -14.20 -6.96
CA PRO A 412 6.50 -13.54 -8.10
C PRO A 412 7.37 -13.50 -9.37
N ALA A 413 8.67 -13.25 -9.21
CA ALA A 413 9.60 -13.23 -10.34
C ALA A 413 9.80 -14.62 -10.98
N ARG A 414 9.77 -15.71 -10.21
CA ARG A 414 9.88 -17.08 -10.73
C ARG A 414 8.62 -17.52 -11.44
N VAL A 415 7.44 -17.21 -10.87
CA VAL A 415 6.15 -17.45 -11.54
C VAL A 415 6.09 -16.71 -12.86
N ARG A 416 6.48 -15.42 -12.88
CA ARG A 416 6.52 -14.62 -14.10
C ARG A 416 7.40 -15.24 -15.18
N ARG A 417 8.57 -15.78 -14.82
CA ARG A 417 9.46 -16.42 -15.78
C ARG A 417 8.82 -17.61 -16.48
N GLY A 418 8.02 -18.40 -15.77
CA GLY A 418 7.25 -19.50 -16.34
C GLY A 418 5.92 -19.10 -16.98
N PHE A 419 5.50 -17.84 -16.86
CA PHE A 419 4.15 -17.42 -17.24
C PHE A 419 3.87 -17.56 -18.73
N ARG A 420 4.87 -17.39 -19.61
CA ARG A 420 4.71 -17.61 -21.06
C ARG A 420 4.24 -19.03 -21.38
N HIS A 421 4.72 -20.05 -20.66
CA HIS A 421 4.27 -21.43 -20.86
C HIS A 421 2.82 -21.64 -20.43
N LEU A 422 2.39 -20.93 -19.38
CA LEU A 422 0.99 -20.93 -18.97
C LEU A 422 0.12 -20.16 -19.97
N HIS A 423 0.60 -19.04 -20.48
CA HIS A 423 -0.13 -18.23 -21.45
C HIS A 423 -0.50 -19.05 -22.70
N ALA A 424 0.37 -19.95 -23.15
CA ALA A 424 0.11 -20.85 -24.27
C ALA A 424 -1.09 -21.80 -24.05
N THR A 425 -1.50 -22.04 -22.80
CA THR A 425 -2.61 -22.94 -22.45
C THR A 425 -3.83 -22.21 -21.86
N ILE A 426 -3.76 -20.88 -21.71
CA ILE A 426 -4.83 -20.06 -21.15
C ILE A 426 -5.45 -19.22 -22.28
N ASP A 427 -6.77 -19.20 -22.35
CA ASP A 427 -7.48 -18.42 -23.35
C ASP A 427 -7.20 -16.91 -23.26
N THR A 428 -7.27 -16.27 -24.42
CA THR A 428 -7.22 -14.81 -24.54
C THR A 428 -8.58 -14.26 -24.97
N PRO A 429 -9.22 -13.40 -24.16
CA PRO A 429 -10.45 -12.72 -24.55
C PRO A 429 -10.20 -11.58 -25.56
N ALA A 430 -8.94 -11.18 -25.78
CA ALA A 430 -8.61 -10.12 -26.71
C ALA A 430 -8.80 -10.57 -28.16
N SER A 431 -9.52 -9.77 -28.94
CA SER A 431 -9.80 -10.05 -30.35
C SER A 431 -8.53 -9.99 -31.21
N ALA A 432 -8.54 -10.68 -32.35
CA ALA A 432 -7.47 -10.61 -33.33
C ALA A 432 -7.23 -9.16 -33.81
N PRO A 433 -5.97 -8.73 -33.98
CA PRO A 433 -5.66 -7.39 -34.45
C PRO A 433 -6.17 -7.18 -35.89
N LYS A 434 -6.65 -5.97 -36.17
CA LYS A 434 -7.01 -5.58 -37.54
C LYS A 434 -5.75 -5.09 -38.27
N PRO A 435 -5.54 -5.44 -39.56
CA PRO A 435 -4.46 -4.86 -40.36
C PRO A 435 -4.60 -3.35 -40.45
N THR A 436 -3.51 -2.62 -40.19
CA THR A 436 -3.46 -1.15 -40.33
C THR A 436 -2.08 -0.73 -40.83
N ARG A 437 -1.99 0.45 -41.45
CA ARG A 437 -0.72 1.09 -41.77
C ARG A 437 -0.42 2.17 -40.73
N PRO A 438 0.85 2.43 -40.39
CA PRO A 438 1.21 3.60 -39.59
C PRO A 438 0.60 4.87 -40.20
N GLY A 439 0.06 5.74 -39.35
CA GLY A 439 -0.40 7.05 -39.80
C GLY A 439 0.76 7.88 -40.37
N PRO A 440 0.49 8.94 -41.14
CA PRO A 440 1.50 9.71 -41.89
C PRO A 440 2.53 10.45 -41.01
N GLY A 441 2.47 10.30 -39.69
CA GLY A 441 3.32 11.01 -38.74
C GLY A 441 3.06 12.52 -38.76
N ARG A 442 4.00 13.28 -38.21
CA ARG A 442 4.03 14.73 -38.35
C ARG A 442 4.73 15.07 -39.69
N PRO A 443 4.20 15.99 -40.52
CA PRO A 443 4.88 16.45 -41.71
C PRO A 443 6.28 17.00 -41.43
N THR A 444 7.25 16.65 -42.27
CA THR A 444 8.63 17.15 -42.18
C THR A 444 8.65 18.69 -42.22
N GLY A 445 9.47 19.30 -41.38
CA GLY A 445 9.65 20.76 -41.33
C GLY A 445 8.58 21.53 -40.54
N GLN A 446 7.51 20.89 -40.05
CA GLN A 446 6.52 21.56 -39.22
C GLN A 446 6.90 21.51 -37.72
N PRO A 447 7.18 22.65 -37.06
CA PRO A 447 7.47 22.67 -35.64
C PRO A 447 6.22 22.35 -34.80
N ASN A 448 6.43 21.98 -33.53
CA ASN A 448 5.31 21.78 -32.61
C ASN A 448 4.66 23.13 -32.26
N GLN A 449 3.52 23.44 -32.87
CA GLN A 449 2.81 24.70 -32.62
C GLN A 449 2.07 24.75 -31.26
N ARG A 450 1.98 23.62 -30.55
CA ARG A 450 1.31 23.52 -29.24
C ARG A 450 2.26 22.92 -28.20
N PRO A 451 3.11 23.74 -27.56
CA PRO A 451 3.90 23.31 -26.41
C PRO A 451 2.99 22.76 -25.30
N ALA A 452 3.46 21.75 -24.57
CA ALA A 452 2.71 21.23 -23.44
C ALA A 452 2.74 22.24 -22.28
N PRO A 453 1.62 22.48 -21.57
CA PRO A 453 1.60 23.31 -20.38
C PRO A 453 2.60 22.84 -19.32
N ARG A 454 3.21 23.79 -18.60
CA ARG A 454 4.05 23.50 -17.43
C ARG A 454 3.23 23.64 -16.16
N HIS A 455 3.51 22.80 -15.17
CA HIS A 455 2.81 22.74 -13.90
C HIS A 455 3.79 22.81 -12.73
N ASP A 456 3.43 23.60 -11.73
CA ASP A 456 4.15 23.68 -10.46
C ASP A 456 3.99 22.41 -9.64
N VAL A 457 4.84 22.28 -8.61
CA VAL A 457 4.79 21.17 -7.66
C VAL A 457 4.02 21.63 -6.44
N HIS A 458 3.02 20.84 -6.04
CA HIS A 458 2.25 21.14 -4.85
C HIS A 458 2.96 20.57 -3.61
N THR A 459 2.96 21.31 -2.52
CA THR A 459 3.26 20.73 -1.21
C THR A 459 2.03 19.92 -0.78
N ALA A 460 2.21 18.74 -0.19
CA ALA A 460 1.12 18.09 0.54
C ALA A 460 0.76 19.00 1.72
N THR A 461 -0.24 19.86 1.54
CA THR A 461 -0.62 20.84 2.55
C THR A 461 -1.34 20.15 3.69
N SER A 462 -0.68 20.07 4.85
CA SER A 462 -1.41 20.38 6.08
C SER A 462 -1.95 21.81 5.92
N ALA A 463 -3.23 22.00 6.25
CA ALA A 463 -3.81 23.33 6.34
C ALA A 463 -3.11 24.14 7.45
N ASP A 464 -2.14 24.96 7.08
CA ASP A 464 -1.68 26.07 7.91
C ASP A 464 -2.12 27.36 7.22
N THR A 465 -3.20 27.92 7.76
CA THR A 465 -3.62 29.30 7.54
C THR A 465 -2.43 30.24 7.76
N HIS A 466 -2.18 31.10 6.78
CA HIS A 466 -1.23 32.21 6.82
C HIS A 466 -1.16 32.86 8.21
N LYS A 467 -0.05 32.67 8.91
CA LYS A 467 0.45 33.67 9.86
C LYS A 467 1.43 34.56 9.13
N THR A 468 1.03 35.80 8.93
CA THR A 468 1.88 36.93 8.55
C THR A 468 3.09 36.97 9.50
N ARG A 469 4.28 36.61 9.02
CA ARG A 469 5.54 36.80 9.77
C ARG A 469 5.97 38.26 9.63
N ASN A 470 5.54 39.09 10.57
CA ASN A 470 6.29 40.29 10.93
C ASN A 470 7.43 39.87 11.85
N SER A 471 8.65 39.79 11.32
CA SER A 471 9.87 40.13 12.07
C SER A 471 11.02 40.32 11.09
N LYS A 472 11.44 41.58 10.94
CA LYS A 472 12.74 41.95 10.38
C LYS A 472 13.84 41.34 11.24
N THR A 473 14.72 40.55 10.64
CA THR A 473 16.07 40.35 11.16
C THR A 473 17.02 40.41 9.97
N GLN A 474 17.92 41.41 9.98
CA GLN A 474 18.94 41.63 8.96
C GLN A 474 19.87 40.42 8.88
N SER A 475 20.07 39.88 7.66
CA SER A 475 21.09 38.87 7.42
C SER A 475 22.40 39.54 7.04
N ASN A 476 23.38 39.53 7.95
CA ASN A 476 24.77 39.80 7.63
C ASN A 476 25.46 38.50 7.19
N THR A 477 25.35 38.14 5.90
CA THR A 477 26.36 37.33 5.20
C THR A 477 26.14 37.41 3.68
N PRO A 478 27.19 37.60 2.85
CA PRO A 478 27.02 37.83 1.41
C PRO A 478 26.73 36.54 0.64
N ARG A 479 25.75 36.59 -0.26
CA ARG A 479 25.46 35.53 -1.24
C ARG A 479 26.60 35.43 -2.28
N PRO A 480 27.13 34.24 -2.60
CA PRO A 480 27.98 34.08 -3.78
C PRO A 480 27.13 34.12 -5.06
N ARG A 481 27.55 34.99 -5.98
CA ARG A 481 27.06 35.13 -7.35
C ARG A 481 27.49 33.90 -8.16
N ARG A 482 26.56 33.24 -8.86
CA ARG A 482 26.88 32.16 -9.79
C ARG A 482 27.02 32.76 -11.19
N THR A 483 28.26 32.80 -11.69
CA THR A 483 28.60 32.98 -13.11
C THR A 483 28.89 31.60 -13.71
N GLY A 484 28.34 31.34 -14.90
CA GLY A 484 28.56 30.11 -15.68
C GLY A 484 27.31 29.27 -15.80
#